data_AF-A0AAD4VNU0-F1
#
_entry.id   AF-A0AAD4VNU0-F1
#
_cell.length_a   1.000
_cell.length_b   1.000
_cell.length_c   1.000
_cell.angle_alpha   90.00
_cell.angle_beta   90.00
_cell.angle_gamma   90.00
#
_symmetry.space_group_name_H-M   'P 1'
#
loop_
_entity.id
_entity.type
_entity.pdbx_description
1 polymer ?
#
loop_
_entity_poly.entity_id
_entity_poly.type
_entity_poly.pdbx_seq_one_letter_code
_entity_poly.pdbx_strand_id
1 'polypeptide(L)'
;MWAIHRDPSIWENPLEFDPERRICAGIAMAERMVMHSLATLVHSFDWKMPQGQKLDLSEKFGIVLKKKLPLVAIPTPRLSDPALYE
;
A
#
# COMPACT_ATOMS: atom_id res chain seq x y z
N MET A 1 -16.26 -16.12 -7.93
CA MET A 1 -15.58 -15.09 -8.75
C MET A 1 -15.39 -15.53 -10.21
N TRP A 2 -14.80 -16.70 -10.49
CA TRP A 2 -14.61 -17.19 -11.88
C TRP A 2 -15.91 -17.44 -12.67
N ALA A 3 -16.98 -17.87 -11.99
CA ALA A 3 -18.29 -18.07 -12.61
C ALA A 3 -19.00 -16.74 -12.98
N ILE A 4 -18.86 -15.70 -12.14
CA ILE A 4 -19.49 -14.39 -12.34
C ILE A 4 -18.87 -13.63 -13.52
N HIS A 5 -17.55 -13.70 -13.69
CA HIS A 5 -16.86 -13.00 -14.79
C HIS A 5 -17.09 -13.62 -16.18
N ARG A 6 -17.72 -14.80 -16.24
CA ARG A 6 -18.03 -15.50 -17.51
C ARG A 6 -19.52 -15.76 -17.69
N ASP A 7 -20.35 -15.08 -16.91
CA ASP A 7 -21.80 -15.19 -17.00
C ASP A 7 -22.32 -14.37 -18.21
N PRO A 8 -22.91 -15.01 -19.24
CA PRO A 8 -23.46 -14.32 -20.41
C PRO A 8 -24.71 -13.48 -20.10
N SER A 9 -25.32 -13.64 -18.92
CA SER A 9 -26.44 -12.80 -18.50
C SER A 9 -26.00 -11.44 -17.94
N ILE A 10 -24.72 -11.31 -17.56
CA ILE A 10 -24.15 -10.09 -16.94
C ILE A 10 -23.26 -9.32 -17.92
N TRP A 11 -22.57 -10.04 -18.83
CA TRP A 11 -21.59 -9.45 -19.75
C TRP A 11 -21.89 -9.80 -21.20
N GLU A 12 -21.82 -8.82 -22.11
CA GLU A 12 -22.03 -9.04 -23.56
C GLU A 12 -20.99 -10.00 -24.15
N ASN A 13 -19.71 -9.83 -23.80
CA ASN A 13 -18.61 -10.70 -24.24
C ASN A 13 -17.96 -11.39 -23.02
N PRO A 14 -18.55 -12.47 -22.47
CA PRO A 14 -18.09 -13.11 -21.23
C PRO A 14 -16.79 -13.92 -21.38
N LEU A 15 -16.42 -14.28 -22.61
CA LEU A 15 -15.23 -15.08 -22.91
C LEU A 15 -14.03 -14.24 -23.35
N GLU A 16 -14.24 -12.96 -23.68
CA GLU A 16 -13.16 -12.04 -24.01
C GLU A 16 -12.41 -11.60 -22.75
N PHE A 17 -11.11 -11.40 -22.90
CA PHE A 17 -10.30 -10.88 -21.81
C PHE A 17 -10.55 -9.38 -21.66
N ASP A 18 -11.22 -9.03 -20.57
CA ASP A 18 -11.49 -7.65 -20.15
C ASP A 18 -10.72 -7.36 -18.84
N PRO A 19 -9.70 -6.46 -18.87
CA PRO A 19 -8.92 -6.11 -17.69
C PRO A 19 -9.77 -5.47 -16.58
N GLU A 20 -10.82 -4.74 -16.93
CA GLU A 20 -11.64 -3.99 -15.98
C GLU A 20 -12.45 -4.94 -15.09
N ARG A 21 -12.84 -6.12 -15.62
CA ARG A 21 -13.51 -7.18 -14.85
C ARG A 21 -12.61 -7.86 -13.83
N ARG A 22 -11.29 -7.63 -13.86
CA ARG A 22 -10.34 -8.29 -12.95
C ARG A 22 -9.61 -7.30 -12.04
N ILE A 23 -10.15 -6.10 -11.89
CA ILE A 23 -9.61 -5.10 -10.98
C ILE A 23 -9.67 -5.60 -9.53
N CYS A 24 -8.70 -5.20 -8.71
CA CYS A 24 -8.68 -5.56 -7.30
C CYS A 24 -9.88 -4.90 -6.59
N ALA A 25 -10.80 -5.72 -6.08
CA ALA A 25 -11.98 -5.26 -5.35
C ALA A 25 -11.64 -4.41 -4.11
N GLY A 26 -10.40 -4.51 -3.61
CA GLY A 26 -9.90 -3.73 -2.49
C GLY A 26 -9.29 -2.37 -2.83
N ILE A 27 -9.20 -1.96 -4.10
CA ILE A 27 -8.50 -0.71 -4.49
C ILE A 27 -9.07 0.51 -3.78
N ALA A 28 -10.39 0.71 -3.82
CA ALA A 28 -11.01 1.90 -3.21
C ALA A 28 -10.79 1.97 -1.68
N MET A 29 -10.75 0.81 -1.01
CA MET A 29 -10.43 0.73 0.43
C MET A 29 -8.95 1.03 0.68
N ALA A 30 -8.07 0.41 -0.12
CA ALA A 30 -6.62 0.59 0.00
C ALA A 30 -6.22 2.06 -0.21
N GLU A 31 -6.78 2.75 -1.20
CA GLU A 31 -6.51 4.16 -1.47
C GLU A 31 -6.81 5.03 -0.24
N ARG A 32 -7.99 4.87 0.37
CA ARG A 32 -8.38 5.65 1.56
C ARG A 32 -7.50 5.32 2.77
N MET A 33 -7.22 4.03 2.99
CA MET A 33 -6.42 3.58 4.12
C MET A 33 -4.96 4.02 4.00
N VAL A 34 -4.36 3.85 2.82
CA VAL A 34 -2.95 4.20 2.58
C VAL A 34 -2.74 5.70 2.72
N MET A 35 -3.63 6.52 2.15
CA MET A 35 -3.53 7.97 2.25
C MET A 35 -3.65 8.45 3.69
N HIS A 36 -4.63 7.95 4.44
CA HIS A 36 -4.79 8.32 5.84
C HIS A 36 -3.61 7.84 6.69
N SER A 37 -3.19 6.58 6.51
CA SER A 37 -2.06 6.01 7.25
C SER A 37 -0.76 6.76 6.98
N LEU A 38 -0.48 7.09 5.72
CA LEU A 38 0.70 7.86 5.33
C LEU A 38 0.66 9.28 5.91
N ALA A 39 -0.48 9.96 5.81
CA ALA A 39 -0.67 11.30 6.35
C ALA A 39 -0.43 11.34 7.87
N THR A 40 -1.02 10.39 8.61
CA THR A 40 -0.83 10.27 10.06
C THR A 40 0.64 9.99 10.40
N LEU A 41 1.29 9.05 9.72
CA LEU A 41 2.69 8.70 9.97
C LEU A 41 3.66 9.87 9.71
N VAL A 42 3.43 10.65 8.66
CA VAL A 42 4.24 11.84 8.34
C VAL A 42 3.94 13.00 9.27
N HIS A 43 2.68 13.16 9.69
CA HIS A 43 2.28 14.22 10.60
C HIS A 43 2.80 14.00 12.03
N SER A 44 2.76 12.75 12.51
CA SER A 44 3.05 12.40 13.90
C SER A 44 4.54 12.25 14.22
N PHE A 45 5.38 11.87 13.25
CA PHE A 45 6.76 11.46 13.54
C PHE A 45 7.82 12.11 12.65
N ASP A 46 8.94 12.45 13.27
CA ASP A 46 10.21 12.62 12.58
C ASP A 46 10.90 11.25 12.42
N TRP A 47 11.34 10.96 11.20
CA TRP A 47 11.89 9.66 10.83
C TRP A 47 13.41 9.71 10.74
N LYS A 48 14.10 8.84 11.47
CA LYS A 48 15.56 8.74 11.47
C LYS A 48 16.02 7.35 11.04
N MET A 49 17.14 7.30 10.33
CA MET A 49 17.81 6.05 10.00
C MET A 49 18.76 5.63 11.13
N PRO A 50 18.86 4.32 11.45
CA PRO A 50 19.89 3.80 12.34
C PRO A 50 21.29 4.18 11.84
N GLN A 51 22.18 4.54 12.78
CA GLN A 51 23.54 4.94 12.45
C GLN A 51 24.30 3.82 11.73
N GLY A 52 24.99 4.16 10.64
CA GLY A 52 25.81 3.21 9.88
C GLY A 52 25.04 2.31 8.90
N GLN A 53 23.71 2.45 8.79
CA GLN A 53 22.93 1.64 7.85
C GLN A 53 23.05 2.19 6.42
N LYS A 54 23.46 1.34 5.47
CA LYS A 54 23.40 1.67 4.04
C LYS A 54 22.00 1.39 3.51
N LEU A 55 21.42 2.37 2.83
CA LEU A 55 20.12 2.25 2.18
C LEU A 55 20.24 1.40 0.91
N ASP A 56 19.58 0.25 0.89
CA ASP A 56 19.38 -0.56 -0.31
C ASP A 56 17.89 -0.52 -0.70
N LEU A 57 17.63 -0.04 -1.91
CA LEU A 57 16.28 0.03 -2.49
C LEU A 57 16.02 -1.11 -3.48
N SER A 58 16.95 -2.05 -3.64
CA SER A 58 16.75 -3.19 -4.52
C SER A 58 15.57 -4.05 -4.07
N GLU A 59 14.96 -4.72 -5.04
CA GLU A 59 13.68 -5.41 -4.87
C GLU A 59 13.86 -6.93 -5.03
N LYS A 60 13.02 -7.68 -4.34
CA LYS A 60 12.86 -9.13 -4.54
C LYS A 60 11.60 -9.35 -5.37
N PHE A 61 11.77 -9.98 -6.54
CA PHE A 61 10.65 -10.35 -7.41
C PHE A 61 9.75 -11.41 -6.76
N GLY A 62 8.43 -11.26 -6.93
CA GLY A 62 7.42 -12.16 -6.39
C GLY A 62 6.01 -11.63 -6.65
N ILE A 63 4.99 -12.32 -6.12
CA ILE A 63 3.58 -11.91 -6.24
C ILE A 63 3.33 -10.52 -5.65
N VAL A 64 4.09 -10.15 -4.62
CA VAL A 64 4.11 -8.81 -4.03
C VAL A 64 5.53 -8.27 -4.12
N LEU A 65 5.67 -7.03 -4.58
CA LEU A 65 6.95 -6.33 -4.61
C LEU A 65 7.42 -6.07 -3.18
N LYS A 66 8.59 -6.59 -2.82
CA LYS A 66 9.18 -6.41 -1.49
C LYS A 66 10.60 -5.90 -1.63
N LYS A 67 11.03 -5.04 -0.72
CA LYS A 67 12.46 -4.68 -0.61
C LYS A 67 13.28 -5.95 -0.35
N LYS A 68 14.44 -6.04 -1.00
CA LYS A 68 15.38 -7.15 -0.84
C LYS A 68 15.93 -7.23 0.57
N LEU A 69 16.28 -6.07 1.13
CA LEU A 69 16.68 -5.90 2.51
C LEU A 69 15.62 -5.08 3.26
N PRO A 70 15.22 -5.47 4.48
CA PRO A 70 14.24 -4.72 5.24
C PRO A 70 14.79 -3.33 5.58
N LEU A 71 13.98 -2.31 5.29
CA LEU A 71 14.28 -0.94 5.71
C LEU A 71 13.87 -0.77 7.17
N VAL A 72 14.77 -0.21 7.97
CA VAL A 72 14.51 0.11 9.38
C VAL A 72 14.48 1.63 9.53
N ALA A 73 13.44 2.16 10.14
CA ALA A 73 13.32 3.57 10.47
C ALA A 73 12.88 3.72 11.93
N ILE A 74 13.42 4.74 12.60
CA ILE A 74 13.14 5.03 14.00
C ILE A 74 12.19 6.24 14.04
N PRO A 75 10.92 6.06 14.43
CA PRO A 75 9.98 7.17 14.59
C PRO A 75 10.25 7.89 15.92
N THR A 76 10.35 9.23 15.87
CA THR A 76 10.38 10.09 17.06
C THR A 76 9.19 11.04 17.00
N PRO A 77 8.41 11.24 18.07
CA PRO A 77 7.33 12.24 18.06
C PRO A 77 7.85 13.60 17.60
N ARG A 78 7.19 14.20 16.61
CA ARG A 78 7.61 15.47 15.98
C ARG A 78 7.38 16.68 16.90
N LEU A 79 6.25 16.69 17.57
CA LEU A 79 5.82 17.67 18.57
C LEU A 79 6.04 17.12 19.98
N SER A 80 6.49 17.98 20.89
CA SER A 80 6.76 17.64 22.29
C SER A 80 5.50 17.53 23.14
N ASP A 81 4.42 18.23 22.76
CA ASP A 81 3.14 18.21 23.43
C ASP A 81 2.16 17.27 22.70
N PRO A 82 1.69 16.18 23.35
CA PRO A 82 0.72 15.26 22.77
C PRO A 82 -0.62 15.89 22.37
N ALA A 83 -1.03 16.99 23.02
CA ALA A 83 -2.30 17.65 22.71
C ALA A 83 -2.32 18.32 21.33
N LEU A 84 -1.16 18.51 20.71
CA LEU A 84 -1.03 19.16 19.40
C LEU A 84 -1.26 18.20 18.21
N TYR A 85 -1.59 16.94 18.46
CA TYR A 85 -1.92 15.94 17.45
C TYR A 85 -3.43 15.64 17.33
N GLU A 86 -4.26 16.29 18.15
CA GLU A 86 -5.72 16.17 18.10
C GLU A 86 -6.35 16.96 16.95
#